data_AF-A0A352ITZ5-F1
#
_entry.id   AF-A0A352ITZ5-F1
#
_cell.length_a   1.000
_cell.length_b   1.000
_cell.length_c   1.000
_cell.angle_alpha   90.00
_cell.angle_beta   90.00
_cell.angle_gamma   90.00
#
_symmetry.space_group_name_H-M   'P 1'
#
loop_
_entity.id
_entity.type
_entity.pdbx_description
1 polymer ?
#
loop_
_entity_poly.entity_id
_entity_poly.type
_entity_poly.pdbx_seq_one_letter_code
_entity_poly.pdbx_strand_id
1 'polypeptide(L)' 'SYGTMPVMIKTPCCPTAVCPPPSEAKGNWEVEQDGTSVKALFKSAGGDVLGFAVTGSYAMEKQALSKEVPPIHG' A
#
# COMPACT_ATOMS: atom_id res chain seq x y z
N SER A 1 -13.68 -5.99 -15.66
CA SER A 1 -12.60 -6.13 -14.67
C SER A 1 -12.15 -4.73 -14.28
N TYR A 2 -12.41 -4.32 -13.04
CA TYR A 2 -12.05 -3.00 -12.53
C TYR A 2 -10.64 -3.10 -11.92
N GLY A 3 -9.71 -2.30 -12.43
CA GLY A 3 -8.33 -2.27 -11.93
C GLY A 3 -8.22 -1.72 -10.51
N THR A 4 -7.03 -1.83 -9.93
CA THR A 4 -6.69 -1.30 -8.60
C THR A 4 -7.02 0.20 -8.51
N MET A 5 -7.85 0.58 -7.54
CA MET A 5 -8.29 1.96 -7.32
C MET A 5 -7.78 2.49 -5.97
N PRO A 6 -6.52 2.98 -5.91
CA PRO A 6 -5.96 3.52 -4.68
C PRO A 6 -6.61 4.86 -4.30
N VAL A 7 -6.97 5.00 -3.02
CA VAL A 7 -7.51 6.25 -2.47
C VAL A 7 -6.35 7.18 -2.13
N MET A 8 -6.38 8.39 -2.68
CA MET A 8 -5.39 9.43 -2.43
C MET A 8 -5.97 10.50 -1.52
N ILE A 9 -5.38 10.69 -0.34
CA ILE A 9 -5.73 11.78 0.58
C ILE A 9 -4.80 12.95 0.27
N LYS A 10 -5.34 14.05 -0.26
CA LYS A 10 -4.57 15.26 -0.61
C LYS A 10 -4.35 16.14 0.62
N THR A 11 -3.54 15.66 1.56
CA THR A 11 -3.00 16.47 2.65
C THR A 11 -1.66 17.08 2.19
N PRO A 12 -1.58 18.39 1.89
CA PRO A 12 -0.37 19.01 1.33
C PRO A 12 0.88 18.89 2.22
N CYS A 13 0.71 18.66 3.52
CA CYS A 13 1.83 18.48 4.46
C CYS A 13 2.30 17.02 4.61
N CYS A 14 1.50 16.02 4.20
CA CYS A 14 1.85 14.60 4.30
C CYS A 14 1.08 13.79 3.26
N PRO A 15 1.63 13.62 2.04
CA PRO A 15 1.02 12.80 1.01
C PRO A 15 0.85 11.37 1.52
N THR A 16 -0.32 10.77 1.34
CA THR A 16 -0.63 9.41 1.82
C THR A 16 -1.33 8.63 0.72
N ALA A 17 -0.86 7.40 0.47
CA ALA A 17 -1.46 6.46 -0.46
C ALA A 17 -1.67 5.11 0.23
N VAL A 18 -2.89 4.58 0.12
CA VAL A 18 -3.27 3.31 0.75
C VAL A 18 -3.93 2.42 -0.29
N CYS A 19 -3.50 1.16 -0.32
CA CYS A 19 -4.16 0.06 -1.02
C CYS A 19 -4.39 -1.06 0.00
N PRO A 20 -5.63 -1.25 0.50
CA PRO A 20 -5.91 -2.28 1.48
C PRO A 20 -5.74 -3.67 0.86
N PRO A 21 -5.29 -4.68 1.63
CA PRO A 21 -5.28 -6.06 1.17
C PRO A 21 -6.70 -6.61 0.98
N PRO A 22 -6.87 -7.68 0.17
CA PRO A 22 -8.16 -8.37 0.04
C PRO A 22 -8.69 -8.82 1.41
N SER A 23 -10.01 -8.75 1.62
CA SER A 23 -10.64 -8.99 2.93
C SER A 23 -10.33 -10.36 3.55
N GLU A 24 -10.04 -11.38 2.73
CA GLU A 24 -9.71 -12.74 3.18
C GLU A 24 -8.20 -13.05 3.11
N ALA A 25 -7.36 -12.06 2.79
CA ALA A 25 -5.93 -12.25 2.65
C ALA A 25 -5.27 -12.53 4.01
N LYS A 26 -4.45 -13.60 4.06
CA LYS A 26 -3.63 -13.93 5.23
C LYS A 26 -2.21 -13.42 5.02
N GLY A 27 -1.72 -12.68 5.99
CA GLY A 27 -0.42 -12.03 5.91
C GLY A 27 -0.12 -11.20 7.14
N ASN A 28 1.05 -10.60 7.15
CA ASN A 28 1.51 -9.72 8.22
C ASN A 28 1.85 -8.34 7.66
N TRP A 29 1.70 -7.33 8.50
CA TRP A 29 2.17 -5.97 8.21
C TRP A 29 3.64 -5.84 8.58
N GLU A 30 4.45 -5.45 7.61
CA GLU A 30 5.81 -4.97 7.82
C GLU A 30 5.80 -3.45 7.75
N VAL A 31 6.28 -2.79 8.79
CA VAL A 31 6.25 -1.33 8.91
C VAL A 31 7.68 -0.80 9.02
N GLU A 32 8.04 0.06 8.10
CA GLU A 32 9.25 0.86 8.12
C GLU A 32 8.87 2.32 8.35
N GLN A 33 9.58 3.00 9.24
CA GLN A 33 9.33 4.40 9.56
C GLN A 33 10.64 5.18 9.51
N ASP A 34 10.63 6.28 8.77
CA ASP A 34 11.69 7.28 8.73
C ASP A 34 11.09 8.65 9.04
N GLY A 35 11.25 9.10 10.28
CA GLY A 35 10.67 10.35 10.78
C GLY A 35 9.14 10.35 10.67
N THR A 36 8.60 11.24 9.83
CA THR A 36 7.16 11.37 9.54
C THR A 36 6.70 10.52 8.34
N SER A 37 7.63 9.90 7.64
CA SER A 37 7.36 9.02 6.51
C SER A 37 7.24 7.59 6.99
N VAL A 38 6.13 6.92 6.64
CA VAL A 38 5.85 5.54 7.02
C VAL A 38 5.62 4.73 5.75
N LYS A 39 6.18 3.52 5.70
CA LYS A 39 5.91 2.51 4.70
C LYS A 39 5.43 1.24 5.40
N ALA A 40 4.14 0.97 5.28
CA ALA A 40 3.55 -0.28 5.75
C ALA A 40 3.20 -1.15 4.54
N LEU A 41 3.75 -2.36 4.48
CA LEU A 41 3.46 -3.36 3.45
C LEU A 41 2.77 -4.55 4.08
N PHE A 42 1.63 -4.95 3.52
CA PHE A 42 0.97 -6.17 3.92
C PHE A 42 1.47 -7.32 3.03
N LYS A 43 2.20 -8.26 3.63
CA LYS A 43 2.80 -9.38 2.91
C LYS A 43 2.13 -10.70 3.24
N SER A 44 1.86 -11.49 2.21
CA SER A 44 1.47 -12.90 2.33
C SER A 44 2.59 -13.72 2.98
N ALA A 45 2.26 -14.91 3.49
CA ALA A 45 3.26 -15.88 3.95
C ALA A 45 4.28 -16.27 2.84
N GLY A 46 3.91 -16.11 1.57
CA GLY A 46 4.79 -16.32 0.41
C GLY A 46 5.71 -15.14 0.07
N GLY A 47 5.59 -14.01 0.77
CA GLY A 47 6.37 -12.79 0.52
C GLY A 47 5.72 -11.78 -0.43
N ASP A 48 4.58 -12.13 -1.04
CA ASP A 48 3.86 -11.24 -1.97
C ASP A 48 3.21 -10.05 -1.24
N VAL A 49 3.36 -8.85 -1.81
CA VAL A 49 2.70 -7.64 -1.29
C VAL A 49 1.24 -7.64 -1.75
N LEU A 50 0.31 -7.81 -0.80
CA LEU A 50 -1.12 -7.79 -1.08
C LEU A 50 -1.78 -6.45 -0.76
N GLY A 51 -1.07 -5.55 -0.08
CA GLY A 51 -1.55 -4.20 0.23
C GLY A 51 -0.42 -3.31 0.75
N PHE A 52 -0.65 -2.00 0.76
CA PHE A 52 0.30 -1.04 1.30
C PHE A 52 -0.40 0.19 1.91
N ALA A 53 0.28 0.84 2.85
CA ALA A 53 -0.04 2.19 3.32
C ALA A 53 1.27 2.97 3.43
N VAL A 54 1.43 4.00 2.58
CA VAL A 54 2.65 4.80 2.50
C VAL A 54 2.36 6.27 2.72
N THR A 55 3.22 6.95 3.47
CA THR A 55 3.10 8.37 3.80
C THR A 55 4.41 9.12 3.53
N GLY A 56 4.34 10.45 3.43
CA GLY A 56 5.53 11.30 3.32
C GLY A 56 6.31 11.03 2.04
N SER A 57 7.63 10.84 2.16
CA SER A 57 8.52 10.51 1.03
C SER A 57 8.15 9.18 0.35
N TYR A 58 7.70 8.19 1.14
CA TYR A 58 7.32 6.87 0.63
C TYR A 58 6.04 6.90 -0.23
N ALA A 59 5.25 7.98 -0.17
CA ALA A 59 4.07 8.14 -1.03
C ALA A 59 4.41 8.21 -2.53
N MET A 60 5.67 8.54 -2.88
CA MET A 60 6.14 8.49 -4.26
C MET A 60 6.24 7.05 -4.80
N GLU A 61 6.42 6.06 -3.92
CA GLU A 61 6.52 4.64 -4.30
C GLU A 61 5.17 4.01 -4.64
N LYS A 62 4.05 4.73 -4.43
CA LYS A 62 2.70 4.22 -4.67
C LYS A 62 2.52 3.61 -6.05
N GLN A 63 3.18 4.15 -7.08
CA GLN A 63 3.02 3.66 -8.46
C GLN A 63 3.78 2.34 -8.71
N ALA A 64 4.91 2.13 -8.03
CA ALA A 64 5.61 0.85 -8.06
C ALA A 64 4.82 -0.19 -7.27
N LEU A 65 4.42 0.14 -6.03
CA LEU A 65 3.64 -0.74 -5.15
C LEU A 65 2.28 -1.13 -5.74
N SER A 66 1.61 -0.22 -6.45
CA SER A 66 0.33 -0.53 -7.12
C SER A 66 0.46 -1.55 -8.26
N LYS A 67 1.66 -1.79 -8.79
CA LYS A 67 1.91 -2.85 -9.78
C LYS A 67 2.13 -4.21 -9.13
N GLU A 68 2.57 -4.24 -7.88
CA GLU A 68 2.83 -5.46 -7.12
C GLU A 68 1.57 -5.99 -6.45
N VAL A 69 0.65 -5.09 -6.07
CA VAL A 69 -0.61 -5.48 -5.44
C VAL A 69 -1.58 -6.09 -6.47
N PRO A 70 -2.12 -7.30 -6.22
CA PRO A 70 -3.09 -7.90 -7.10
C PRO A 70 -4.39 -7.06 -7.20
N PRO A 71 -5.09 -7.10 -8.36
CA PRO A 71 -6.31 -6.34 -8.54
C PRO A 71 -7.39 -6.74 -7.53
N ILE A 72 -8.17 -5.75 -7.09
CA ILE A 72 -9.17 -5.89 -6.01
C ILE A 72 -10.39 -6.74 -6.38
N HIS A 73 -10.67 -7.03 -7.67
CA HIS A 73 -11.73 -7.94 -8.11
C HIS A 73 -11.37 -8.63 -9.44
N GLY A 74 -11.61 -9.95 -9.50
CA GLY A 74 -11.80 -10.71 -10.74
C GLY A 74 -13.25 -10.58 -11.21
#